data_AF-A0A5K0XD31-F1
#
_entry.id   AF-A0A5K0XD31-F1
#
_cell.length_a   1.000
_cell.length_b   1.000
_cell.length_c   1.000
_cell.angle_alpha   90.00
_cell.angle_beta   90.00
_cell.angle_gamma   90.00
#
_symmetry.space_group_name_H-M   'P 1'
#
loop_
_entity.id
_entity.type
_entity.pdbx_description
1 polymer ?
#
loop_
_entity_poly.entity_id
_entity_poly.type
_entity_poly.pdbx_seq_one_letter_code
_entity_poly.pdbx_strand_id
1 'polypeptide(L)' 'LKQSYDSDFGGFGAAPKFPRPVEINVMLYYAKLLEESLKKTEAKNILNMTVFSLKCMAKGGIHDHVGGGFHRYSVDERWH' A
#
# COMPACT_ATOMS: atom_id res chain seq x y z
N LEU A 1 8.77 7.95 1.85
CA LEU A 1 7.92 6.74 1.62
C LEU A 1 8.62 5.45 2.03
N LYS A 2 9.80 5.11 1.49
CA LYS A 2 10.47 3.84 1.86
C LYS A 2 10.71 3.64 3.37
N GLN A 3 11.09 4.69 4.09
CA GLN A 3 11.32 4.61 5.54
C GLN A 3 10.05 4.38 6.37
N SER A 4 8.89 4.75 5.84
CA SER A 4 7.61 4.59 6.54
C SER A 4 6.80 3.40 6.03
N TYR A 5 7.34 2.63 5.08
CA TYR A 5 6.69 1.47 4.51
C TYR A 5 6.82 0.27 5.44
N ASP A 6 5.71 -0.42 5.63
CA ASP A 6 5.63 -1.66 6.39
C ASP A 6 5.79 -2.85 5.43
N SER A 7 6.93 -3.54 5.50
CA SER A 7 7.21 -4.71 4.65
C SER A 7 6.47 -5.98 5.08
N ASP A 8 6.01 -6.03 6.33
CA ASP A 8 5.44 -7.25 6.92
C ASP A 8 3.93 -7.30 6.69
N PHE A 9 3.26 -6.14 6.82
CA PHE A 9 1.80 -6.03 6.68
C PHE A 9 1.35 -5.03 5.60
N GLY A 10 2.29 -4.40 4.88
CA GLY A 10 1.97 -3.50 3.77
C GLY A 10 1.42 -2.14 4.22
N GLY A 11 1.47 -1.14 3.36
CA GLY A 11 1.07 0.24 3.67
C GLY A 11 2.10 1.00 4.49
N PHE A 12 1.66 1.97 5.30
CA PHE A 12 2.55 2.96 5.89
C PHE A 12 2.20 3.36 7.31
N GLY A 13 3.24 3.60 8.11
CA GLY A 13 3.13 4.01 9.51
C GLY A 13 2.83 2.84 10.45
N ALA A 14 2.73 3.17 11.74
CA ALA A 14 2.37 2.24 12.80
C ALA A 14 0.85 2.24 13.06
N ALA A 15 0.40 1.38 13.97
CA ALA A 15 -0.97 1.40 14.47
C ALA A 15 -1.30 2.70 15.26
N PRO A 16 -2.52 3.26 15.15
CA PRO A 16 -3.60 2.88 14.24
C PRO A 16 -3.24 3.16 12.78
N LYS A 17 -3.55 2.22 11.89
CA LYS A 17 -3.13 2.23 10.50
C LYS A 17 -4.23 2.78 9.59
N PHE A 18 -3.85 3.69 8.70
CA PHE A 18 -4.80 4.41 7.83
C PHE A 18 -4.61 4.03 6.36
N PRO A 19 -5.69 3.85 5.58
CA PRO A 19 -5.63 3.87 4.13
C PRO A 19 -5.01 5.19 3.65
N ARG A 20 -3.92 5.10 2.90
CA ARG A 20 -3.13 6.25 2.43
C ARG A 20 -3.11 6.29 0.89
N PRO A 21 -4.22 6.70 0.24
CA PRO A 21 -4.36 6.60 -1.22
C PRO A 21 -3.40 7.53 -1.98
N VAL A 22 -3.01 8.67 -1.39
CA VAL A 22 -2.05 9.60 -2.01
C VAL A 22 -0.69 8.93 -2.17
N GLU A 23 -0.20 8.24 -1.15
CA GLU A 23 1.05 7.51 -1.17
C GLU A 23 1.04 6.38 -2.20
N ILE A 24 -0.09 5.65 -2.31
CA ILE A 24 -0.30 4.63 -3.35
C ILE A 24 -0.21 5.24 -4.75
N ASN A 25 -0.91 6.36 -5.00
CA ASN A 25 -0.91 7.05 -6.28
C ASN A 25 0.49 7.55 -6.66
N VAL A 26 1.21 8.16 -5.70
CA VAL A 26 2.60 8.60 -5.90
C VAL A 26 3.51 7.42 -6.25
N MET A 27 3.35 6.27 -5.61
CA MET A 27 4.15 5.09 -5.93
C MET A 27 3.84 4.51 -7.31
N LEU A 28 2.57 4.47 -7.73
CA LEU A 28 2.21 4.04 -9.08
C LEU A 28 2.80 4.99 -10.14
N TYR A 29 2.67 6.29 -9.93
CA TYR A 29 3.26 7.30 -10.81
C TYR A 29 4.79 7.17 -10.86
N TYR A 30 5.44 7.01 -9.72
CA TYR A 30 6.89 6.87 -9.65
C TYR A 30 7.39 5.57 -10.29
N ALA A 31 6.68 4.46 -10.11
CA ALA A 31 6.97 3.21 -10.80
C ALA A 31 6.91 3.40 -12.32
N LYS A 32 5.93 4.16 -12.81
CA LYS A 32 5.80 4.47 -14.24
C LYS A 32 6.98 5.29 -14.77
N LEU A 33 7.38 6.35 -14.05
CA LEU A 33 8.54 7.16 -14.41
C LEU A 33 9.85 6.34 -14.44
N LEU A 34 10.02 5.41 -13.51
CA LEU A 34 11.19 4.51 -13.49
C LEU A 34 11.18 3.55 -14.69
N GLU A 35 10.02 3.01 -15.05
CA GLU A 35 9.86 2.16 -16.23
C GLU A 35 10.27 2.91 -17.51
N GLU A 36 9.79 4.13 -17.69
CA GLU A 36 10.12 5.01 -18.83
C GLU A 36 11.60 5.39 -18.86
N SER A 37 12.24 5.50 -17.69
CA SER A 37 13.68 5.76 -17.55
C SER A 37 14.55 4.50 -17.72
N LEU A 38 13.99 3.39 -18.23
CA LEU A 38 14.64 2.08 -18.40
C LEU A 38 15.13 1.42 -17.09
N LYS A 39 14.66 1.88 -15.92
CA LYS A 39 14.98 1.35 -14.59
C LYS A 39 13.97 0.27 -14.16
N LYS A 40 13.88 -0.81 -14.95
CA LYS A 40 12.84 -1.83 -14.83
C LYS A 40 12.82 -2.54 -13.46
N THR A 41 14.00 -2.82 -12.89
CA THR A 41 14.11 -3.51 -11.60
C THR A 41 13.55 -2.67 -10.46
N GLU A 42 13.88 -1.38 -10.44
CA GLU A 42 13.40 -0.43 -9.46
C GLU A 42 11.90 -0.17 -9.61
N ALA A 43 11.42 -0.02 -10.85
CA ALA A 43 10.00 0.11 -11.15
C ALA A 43 9.20 -1.09 -10.61
N LYS A 44 9.69 -2.31 -10.88
CA LYS A 44 9.08 -3.55 -10.38
C LYS A 44 9.06 -3.61 -8.85
N ASN A 45 10.13 -3.18 -8.19
CA ASN A 45 10.20 -3.14 -6.73
C ASN A 45 9.15 -2.20 -6.13
N ILE A 46 9.00 -0.98 -6.67
CA ILE A 46 7.97 -0.03 -6.21
C ILE A 46 6.57 -0.60 -6.45
N LEU A 47 6.32 -1.17 -7.63
CA LEU A 47 5.03 -1.78 -7.95
C LEU A 47 4.68 -2.94 -7.01
N ASN A 48 5.64 -3.80 -6.69
CA ASN A 48 5.46 -4.90 -5.75
C ASN A 48 5.07 -4.39 -4.35
N MET A 49 5.73 -3.34 -3.85
CA MET A 49 5.40 -2.72 -2.57
C MET A 49 3.96 -2.16 -2.57
N THR A 50 3.56 -1.48 -3.65
CA THR A 50 2.19 -0.95 -3.81
C THR A 50 1.16 -2.06 -3.83
N VAL A 51 1.36 -3.09 -4.66
CA VAL A 51 0.42 -4.21 -4.80
C VAL A 51 0.32 -5.01 -3.51
N PHE A 52 1.43 -5.22 -2.80
CA PHE A 52 1.42 -5.89 -1.51
C PHE A 52 0.56 -5.12 -0.49
N SER A 53 0.75 -3.80 -0.40
CA SER A 53 -0.05 -2.93 0.48
C SER A 53 -1.54 -3.05 0.20
N LEU A 54 -1.94 -2.95 -1.08
CA LEU A 54 -3.34 -3.08 -1.50
C LEU A 54 -3.91 -4.46 -1.20
N LYS A 55 -3.11 -5.53 -1.39
CA LYS A 55 -3.52 -6.90 -1.06
C LYS A 55 -3.73 -7.10 0.44
N CYS A 56 -2.88 -6.54 1.29
CA CYS A 56 -3.06 -6.64 2.74
C CYS A 56 -4.32 -5.90 3.18
N MET A 57 -4.56 -4.67 2.70
CA MET A 57 -5.80 -3.95 2.98
C MET A 57 -7.04 -4.72 2.49
N ALA A 58 -7.03 -5.21 1.25
CA ALA A 58 -8.16 -5.92 0.65
C ALA A 58 -8.47 -7.26 1.33
N LYS A 59 -7.48 -7.89 1.97
CA LYS A 59 -7.64 -9.15 2.71
C LYS A 59 -7.87 -8.96 4.21
N GLY A 60 -7.63 -7.75 4.74
CA GLY A 60 -7.80 -7.42 6.15
C GLY A 60 -9.26 -7.18 6.55
N GLY A 61 -9.48 -6.98 7.85
CA GLY A 61 -10.75 -6.57 8.44
C GLY A 61 -11.13 -5.12 8.14
N ILE A 62 -10.19 -4.29 7.66
CA ILE A 62 -10.48 -2.92 7.21
C ILE A 62 -11.37 -2.88 5.95
N HIS A 63 -11.39 -3.94 5.15
CA HIS A 63 -12.27 -4.05 3.98
C HIS A 63 -13.62 -4.61 4.42
N ASP A 64 -14.71 -3.88 4.12
CA ASP A 64 -16.05 -4.41 4.33
C ASP A 64 -16.35 -5.42 3.22
N HIS A 65 -16.25 -6.71 3.55
CA HIS A 65 -16.48 -7.80 2.58
C HIS A 65 -17.96 -8.02 2.26
N VAL A 66 -18.89 -7.38 2.98
CA VAL A 66 -20.34 -7.50 2.75
C VAL A 66 -20.87 -6.29 1.98
N GLY A 67 -20.61 -5.08 2.49
CA GLY A 67 -21.06 -3.82 1.91
C GLY A 67 -20.08 -3.20 0.89
N GLY A 68 -18.83 -3.67 0.87
CA GLY A 68 -17.76 -3.11 0.04
C GLY A 68 -17.13 -1.85 0.61
N GLY A 69 -15.95 -1.52 0.09
CA GLY A 69 -15.20 -0.33 0.52
C GLY A 69 -14.34 -0.57 1.76
N PHE A 70 -13.77 0.51 2.29
CA PHE A 70 -12.79 0.45 3.37
C PHE A 70 -13.20 1.32 4.56
N HIS A 71 -13.00 0.81 5.77
CA HIS A 71 -13.12 1.59 7.00
C HIS A 71 -12.03 2.68 7.08
N ARG A 72 -12.25 3.67 7.94
CA ARG A 72 -11.37 4.86 8.06
C ARG A 72 -9.95 4.52 8.51
N TYR A 73 -9.82 3.54 9.41
CA TYR A 73 -8.53 3.07 9.93
C TYR A 73 -8.71 1.66 10.52
N SER A 74 -7.60 0.96 10.67
CA SER A 74 -7.46 -0.24 11.49
C SER A 74 -6.75 0.13 12.79
N VAL A 75 -7.14 -0.50 13.89
CA VAL A 75 -6.53 -0.26 15.20
C VAL A 75 -5.19 -0.99 15.37
N ASP A 76 -4.90 -1.96 14.49
CA ASP A 76 -3.67 -2.74 14.50
C ASP A 76 -2.82 -2.48 13.23
N GLU A 77 -1.63 -3.08 13.19
CA GLU A 77 -0.72 -2.98 12.05
C GLU A 77 -1.11 -3.87 10.87
N ARG A 78 -2.01 -4.84 11.09
CA ARG A 78 -2.33 -5.95 10.18
C ARG A 78 -3.57 -5.70 9.33
N TRP A 79 -4.23 -4.56 9.53
CA TRP A 79 -5.47 -4.17 8.87
C TRP A 79 -6.71 -4.91 9.36
N HIS A 80 -6.76 -5.36 10.62
CA HIS A 80 -8.00 -5.90 11.21
C HIS A 80 -8.89 -4.82 11.85
#